data_AF-A0A2U3Y2B5-F1
#
_entry.id   AF-A0A2U3Y2B5-F1
#
_cell.length_a   1.000
_cell.length_b   1.000
_cell.length_c   1.000
_cell.angle_alpha   90.00
_cell.angle_beta   90.00
_cell.angle_gamma   90.00
#
_symmetry.space_group_name_H-M   'P 1'
#
loop_
_entity.id
_entity.type
_entity.pdbx_description
1 polymer ?
#
loop_
_entity_poly.entity_id
_entity_poly.type
_entity_poly.pdbx_seq_one_letter_code
_entity_poly.pdbx_strand_id
1 'polypeptide(L)'
;MEAAPDPGPGLCCKPGGRLDMSHGFVHHIRRNQLARDDYDKKVKQAAKEKARRRHTPAPTRPRKPDLQVYLPRRRDGSTHPSNPDCEESGESSSSGSSEPEPSGHQLFCLEYEADSGEVTSVIVYQDDDPARVSEEVSAHTPLDPPMREALKLRIQEEIAKRQRRH
;
A
#
# COMPACT_ATOMS: atom_id res chain seq x y z
N MET A 1 0.77 32.23 65.57
CA MET A 1 0.88 33.03 64.33
C MET A 1 1.53 32.13 63.31
N GLU A 2 0.73 31.46 62.49
CA GLU A 2 1.23 30.55 61.45
C GLU A 2 1.33 31.32 60.13
N ALA A 3 2.52 31.32 59.53
CA ALA A 3 2.77 31.93 58.23
C ALA A 3 2.40 30.91 57.14
N ALA A 4 1.51 31.31 56.23
CA ALA A 4 1.15 30.50 55.07
C ALA A 4 2.36 30.39 54.10
N PRO A 5 2.59 29.22 53.47
CA PRO A 5 3.65 29.06 52.49
C PRO A 5 3.32 29.77 51.16
N ASP A 6 4.31 30.47 50.62
CA ASP A 6 4.24 31.15 49.32
C ASP A 6 3.90 30.20 48.17
N PRO A 7 3.01 30.60 47.24
CA PRO A 7 2.80 29.83 46.02
C PRO A 7 4.06 29.85 45.17
N GLY A 8 4.62 28.66 44.90
CA GLY A 8 5.78 28.48 44.02
C GLY A 8 5.57 29.13 42.65
N PRO A 9 6.66 29.43 41.91
CA PRO A 9 6.59 30.14 40.64
C PRO A 9 5.85 29.29 39.62
N GLY A 10 4.54 29.54 39.50
CA GLY A 10 3.68 28.97 38.49
C GLY A 10 4.27 29.27 37.12
N LEU A 11 4.32 28.23 36.29
CA LEU A 11 4.64 28.34 34.87
C LEU A 11 3.62 29.31 34.26
N CYS A 12 4.03 30.56 34.12
CA CYS A 12 3.24 31.60 33.50
C CYS A 12 3.01 31.23 32.03
N CYS A 13 1.83 30.69 31.73
CA CYS A 13 1.36 30.57 30.36
C CYS A 13 1.24 31.99 29.80
N LYS A 14 2.26 32.43 29.04
CA LYS A 14 2.21 33.76 28.41
C LYS A 14 1.01 33.82 27.45
N PRO A 15 0.19 34.88 27.51
CA PRO A 15 -0.96 35.01 26.63
C PRO A 15 -0.45 35.31 25.22
N GLY A 16 -0.61 34.35 24.34
CA GLY A 16 -0.27 34.45 22.92
C GLY A 16 0.26 33.14 22.42
N GLY A 17 -0.59 32.35 21.75
CA GLY A 17 -0.22 31.11 21.04
C GLY A 17 0.69 31.35 19.82
N ARG A 18 1.52 32.40 19.87
CA ARG A 18 2.46 32.76 18.82
C ARG A 18 3.74 31.98 19.08
N LEU A 19 4.07 31.11 18.13
CA LEU A 19 5.27 30.28 18.17
C LEU A 19 6.52 31.15 18.31
N ASP A 20 7.40 30.81 19.26
CA ASP A 20 8.70 31.46 19.38
C ASP A 20 9.60 31.07 18.22
N MET A 21 9.81 32.01 17.31
CA MET A 21 10.62 31.80 16.11
C MET A 21 12.12 31.71 16.39
N SER A 22 12.57 32.10 17.59
CA SER A 22 13.97 32.00 18.03
C SER A 22 14.31 30.64 18.66
N HIS A 23 13.30 29.79 18.86
CA HIS A 23 13.46 28.49 19.46
C HIS A 23 14.20 27.51 18.53
N GLY A 24 15.09 26.69 19.10
CA GLY A 24 15.92 25.74 18.34
C GLY A 24 15.11 24.77 17.47
N PHE A 25 13.92 24.38 17.92
CA PHE A 25 12.98 23.55 17.15
C PHE A 25 12.53 24.23 15.84
N VAL A 26 12.18 25.52 15.88
CA VAL A 26 11.77 26.28 14.69
C VAL A 26 12.94 26.45 13.73
N HIS A 27 14.16 26.63 14.25
CA HIS A 27 15.37 26.63 13.44
C HIS A 27 15.60 25.28 12.74
N HIS A 28 15.28 24.16 13.39
CA HIS A 28 15.37 22.84 12.76
C HIS A 28 14.36 22.69 11.61
N ILE A 29 13.10 23.06 11.82
CA ILE A 29 12.07 23.04 10.77
C ILE A 29 12.51 23.87 9.56
N ARG A 30 12.98 25.10 9.79
CA ARG A 30 13.45 25.98 8.71
C ARG A 30 14.62 25.36 7.93
N ARG A 31 15.61 24.79 8.64
CA ARG A 31 16.75 24.11 8.01
C ARG A 31 16.31 22.87 7.21
N ASN A 32 15.37 22.10 7.73
CA ASN A 32 14.83 20.94 7.05
C ASN A 32 14.10 21.33 5.76
N GLN A 33 13.32 22.42 5.80
CA GLN A 33 12.64 22.93 4.60
C GLN A 33 13.63 23.34 3.51
N LEU A 34 14.70 24.06 3.88
CA LEU A 34 15.76 24.43 2.94
C LEU A 34 16.44 23.20 2.34
N ALA A 35 16.72 22.18 3.15
CA ALA A 35 17.32 20.94 2.67
C ALA A 35 16.42 20.20 1.66
N ARG A 36 15.09 20.17 1.89
CA ARG A 36 14.11 19.61 0.95
C ARG A 36 14.09 20.41 -0.35
N ASP A 37 14.02 21.73 -0.27
CA ASP A 37 13.98 22.60 -1.45
C ASP A 37 15.26 22.48 -2.29
N ASP A 38 16.42 22.38 -1.65
CA ASP A 38 17.70 22.22 -2.35
C ASP A 38 17.86 20.84 -2.98
N TYR A 39 17.32 19.80 -2.34
CA TYR A 39 17.23 18.47 -2.95
C TYR A 39 16.33 18.51 -4.20
N ASP A 40 15.13 19.08 -4.11
CA ASP A 40 14.20 19.20 -5.22
C ASP A 40 14.78 20.00 -6.39
N LYS A 41 15.49 21.11 -6.11
CA LYS A 41 16.23 21.87 -7.12
C LYS A 41 17.26 21.01 -7.82
N LYS A 42 18.09 20.25 -7.08
CA LYS A 42 19.11 19.35 -7.65
C LYS A 42 18.48 18.25 -8.51
N VAL A 43 17.40 17.64 -8.06
CA VAL A 43 16.67 16.60 -8.82
C VAL A 43 16.11 17.17 -10.12
N LYS A 44 15.45 18.33 -10.07
CA LYS A 44 14.91 19.00 -11.27
C LYS A 44 16.03 19.43 -12.22
N GLN A 45 17.15 19.94 -11.70
CA GLN A 45 18.31 20.29 -12.51
C GLN A 45 18.93 19.06 -13.18
N ALA A 46 19.10 17.96 -12.45
CA ALA A 46 19.62 16.71 -13.00
C ALA A 46 18.69 16.14 -14.09
N ALA A 47 17.37 16.21 -13.89
CA ALA A 47 16.40 15.82 -14.91
C ALA A 47 16.49 16.73 -16.16
N LYS A 48 16.63 18.05 -15.96
CA LYS A 48 16.81 19.01 -17.06
C LYS A 48 18.14 18.84 -17.78
N GLU A 49 19.23 18.52 -17.09
CA GLU A 49 20.53 18.23 -17.71
C GLU A 49 20.46 16.94 -18.53
N LYS A 50 19.86 15.86 -17.99
CA LYS A 50 19.62 14.62 -18.75
C LYS A 50 18.73 14.86 -19.98
N ALA A 51 17.76 15.76 -19.89
CA ALA A 51 16.95 16.17 -21.03
C ALA A 51 17.73 17.00 -22.05
N ARG A 52 18.59 17.95 -21.60
CA ARG A 52 19.43 18.79 -22.47
C ARG A 52 20.62 18.06 -23.09
N ARG A 53 21.16 17.02 -22.44
CA ARG A 53 22.24 16.17 -22.98
C ARG A 53 21.79 15.26 -24.12
N ARG A 54 20.52 15.29 -24.53
CA ARG A 54 20.11 14.75 -25.83
C ARG A 54 20.67 15.63 -26.95
N HIS A 55 21.95 15.43 -27.28
CA HIS A 55 22.62 16.06 -28.43
C HIS A 55 22.25 15.40 -29.77
N THR A 56 21.48 14.32 -29.76
CA THR A 56 20.92 13.73 -30.97
C THR A 56 19.65 14.48 -31.37
N PRO A 57 19.56 15.08 -32.56
CA PRO A 57 18.29 15.60 -33.06
C PRO A 57 17.23 14.50 -33.05
N ALA A 58 15.98 14.86 -32.77
CA ALA A 58 14.88 13.90 -32.78
C ALA A 58 14.86 13.16 -34.13
N PRO A 59 14.65 11.83 -34.15
CA PRO A 59 14.64 11.09 -35.40
C PRO A 59 13.53 11.63 -36.32
N THR A 60 13.90 12.03 -37.53
CA THR A 60 13.01 12.51 -38.62
C THR A 60 12.09 11.40 -39.16
N ARG A 61 11.99 10.25 -38.48
CA ARG A 61 11.15 9.15 -38.94
C ARG A 61 9.71 9.39 -38.49
N PRO A 62 8.71 9.28 -39.39
CA PRO A 62 7.31 9.38 -39.00
C PRO A 62 6.99 8.33 -37.93
N ARG A 63 6.31 8.78 -36.87
CA ARG A 63 5.89 7.99 -35.69
C ARG A 63 4.72 7.04 -35.99
N LYS A 64 4.48 6.70 -37.25
CA LYS A 64 3.43 5.76 -37.64
C LYS A 64 4.09 4.43 -37.97
N PRO A 65 3.65 3.32 -37.38
CA PRO A 65 3.95 2.03 -37.97
C PRO A 65 3.31 2.00 -39.36
N ASP A 66 4.10 1.75 -40.41
CA ASP A 66 3.58 1.63 -41.79
C ASP A 66 2.68 0.39 -41.97
N LEU A 67 2.60 -0.47 -40.95
CA LEU A 67 1.85 -1.72 -40.94
C LEU A 67 0.76 -1.69 -39.86
N GLN A 68 -0.50 -1.73 -40.28
CA GLN A 68 -1.58 -2.19 -39.41
C GLN A 68 -1.41 -3.71 -39.20
N VAL A 69 -0.79 -4.08 -38.08
CA VAL A 69 -0.51 -5.49 -37.73
C VAL A 69 -1.80 -6.24 -37.34
N TYR A 70 -2.85 -5.51 -36.96
CA TYR A 70 -4.11 -6.09 -36.54
C TYR A 70 -5.23 -5.73 -37.51
N LEU A 71 -5.76 -6.75 -38.18
CA LEU A 71 -7.03 -6.71 -38.87
C LEU A 71 -8.06 -7.40 -37.96
N PRO A 72 -9.00 -6.65 -37.33
CA PRO A 72 -10.04 -7.25 -36.52
C PRO A 72 -10.82 -8.29 -37.33
N ARG A 73 -10.94 -9.49 -36.77
CA ARG A 73 -11.67 -10.61 -37.37
C ARG A 73 -13.12 -10.18 -37.62
N ARG A 74 -13.54 -10.08 -38.88
CA ARG A 74 -14.94 -9.82 -39.21
C ARG A 74 -15.75 -11.00 -38.70
N ARG A 75 -16.73 -10.71 -37.84
CA ARG A 75 -17.64 -11.69 -37.25
C ARG A 75 -18.73 -11.99 -38.28
N ASP A 76 -18.36 -12.65 -39.36
CA ASP A 76 -19.34 -13.29 -40.23
C ASP A 76 -19.77 -14.56 -39.51
N GLY A 77 -20.95 -14.50 -38.90
CA GLY A 77 -21.57 -15.64 -38.24
C GLY A 77 -21.94 -16.68 -39.28
N SER A 78 -21.10 -17.69 -39.48
CA SER A 78 -21.51 -18.98 -40.02
C SER A 78 -20.45 -20.05 -39.76
N THR A 79 -20.86 -21.08 -39.01
CA THR A 79 -20.44 -22.50 -39.10
C THR A 79 -18.98 -22.90 -38.75
N HIS A 80 -18.86 -23.64 -37.63
CA HIS A 80 -17.86 -24.68 -37.26
C HIS A 80 -17.44 -25.64 -38.42
N PRO A 81 -16.43 -26.54 -38.31
CA PRO A 81 -15.67 -27.00 -37.11
C PRO A 81 -14.15 -27.29 -37.32
N SER A 82 -13.52 -27.80 -36.25
CA SER A 82 -12.38 -28.75 -36.18
C SER A 82 -11.03 -28.23 -35.65
N ASN A 83 -10.71 -28.72 -34.44
CA ASN A 83 -9.34 -28.98 -33.97
C ASN A 83 -8.69 -30.04 -34.88
N PRO A 84 -7.35 -30.00 -35.06
CA PRO A 84 -6.54 -30.93 -34.27
C PRO A 84 -5.13 -30.43 -33.87
N ASP A 85 -4.64 -31.03 -32.78
CA ASP A 85 -3.25 -31.38 -32.44
C ASP A 85 -2.16 -30.29 -32.36
N CYS A 86 -1.69 -30.07 -31.12
CA CYS A 86 -0.31 -29.64 -30.84
C CYS A 86 0.25 -30.54 -29.72
N GLU A 87 1.01 -31.55 -30.12
CA GLU A 87 1.79 -32.44 -29.27
C GLU A 87 2.86 -31.68 -28.44
N GLU A 88 3.09 -32.23 -27.25
CA GLU A 88 4.39 -32.42 -26.58
C GLU A 88 5.49 -31.36 -26.75
N SER A 89 5.83 -30.68 -25.66
CA SER A 89 7.23 -30.53 -25.24
C SER A 89 7.27 -30.13 -23.77
N GLY A 90 7.76 -31.05 -22.94
CA GLY A 90 7.96 -30.83 -21.53
C GLY A 90 9.24 -30.03 -21.24
N GLU A 91 9.16 -29.21 -20.20
CA GLU A 91 10.30 -28.92 -19.35
C GLU A 91 9.84 -28.93 -17.90
N SER A 92 10.43 -29.84 -17.15
CA SER A 92 10.22 -30.03 -15.72
C SER A 92 10.73 -28.82 -14.95
N SER A 93 9.98 -28.40 -13.94
CA SER A 93 10.56 -27.89 -12.71
C SER A 93 9.71 -28.31 -11.52
N SER A 94 10.26 -29.28 -10.81
CA SER A 94 9.82 -29.78 -9.52
C SER A 94 10.23 -28.80 -8.44
N SER A 95 9.26 -28.31 -7.65
CA SER A 95 9.41 -28.20 -6.21
C SER A 95 8.01 -28.11 -5.59
N GLY A 96 7.47 -29.27 -5.22
CA GLY A 96 6.22 -29.36 -4.49
C GLY A 96 6.41 -28.80 -3.08
N SER A 97 6.03 -27.54 -2.89
CA SER A 97 5.57 -27.07 -1.59
C SER A 97 4.10 -27.47 -1.51
N SER A 98 3.79 -28.53 -0.77
CA SER A 98 2.43 -28.86 -0.41
C SER A 98 1.93 -27.84 0.62
N GLU A 99 1.65 -26.63 0.14
CA GLU A 99 0.78 -25.68 0.80
C GLU A 99 -0.63 -25.91 0.21
N PRO A 100 -1.70 -25.86 1.01
CA PRO A 100 -3.04 -25.92 0.45
C PRO A 100 -3.17 -24.75 -0.52
N GLU A 101 -3.31 -25.02 -1.83
CA GLU A 101 -3.72 -24.03 -2.83
C GLU A 101 -4.92 -23.28 -2.24
N PRO A 102 -4.75 -22.00 -1.84
CA PRO A 102 -5.81 -21.32 -1.14
C PRO A 102 -6.94 -21.11 -2.14
N SER A 103 -8.08 -21.70 -1.82
CA SER A 103 -9.22 -21.84 -2.70
C SER A 103 -9.97 -20.51 -2.86
N GLY A 104 -9.33 -19.48 -3.40
CA GLY A 104 -9.97 -18.19 -3.65
C GLY A 104 -9.02 -17.05 -4.01
N HIS A 105 -9.58 -15.99 -4.59
CA HIS A 105 -8.85 -14.75 -4.83
C HIS A 105 -8.48 -14.10 -3.49
N GLN A 106 -7.17 -13.90 -3.25
CA GLN A 106 -6.68 -13.19 -2.07
C GLN A 106 -7.18 -11.73 -2.07
N LEU A 107 -7.77 -11.29 -0.96
CA LEU A 107 -8.28 -9.92 -0.81
C LEU A 107 -7.29 -9.00 -0.08
N PHE A 108 -6.74 -9.46 1.06
CA PHE A 108 -5.81 -8.67 1.89
C PHE A 108 -5.02 -9.50 2.89
N CYS A 109 -3.96 -8.92 3.45
CA CYS A 109 -3.32 -9.41 4.66
C CYS A 109 -3.84 -8.61 5.85
N LEU A 110 -4.43 -9.30 6.83
CA LEU A 110 -4.84 -8.75 8.12
C LEU A 110 -3.64 -8.78 9.06
N GLU A 111 -3.25 -7.63 9.60
CA GLU A 111 -2.22 -7.51 10.61
C GLU A 111 -2.88 -6.97 11.89
N TYR A 112 -2.70 -7.70 12.99
CA TYR A 112 -3.19 -7.31 14.31
C TYR A 112 -1.99 -7.15 15.25
N GLU A 113 -1.83 -5.96 15.81
CA GLU A 113 -0.81 -5.68 16.84
C GLU A 113 -1.46 -5.74 18.22
N ALA A 114 -0.94 -6.63 19.06
CA ALA A 114 -1.35 -6.80 20.45
C ALA A 114 -0.78 -5.70 21.36
N ASP A 115 -1.33 -5.55 22.56
CA ASP A 115 -0.76 -4.66 23.59
C ASP A 115 0.66 -5.07 24.00
N SER A 116 1.05 -6.33 23.75
CA SER A 116 2.42 -6.83 23.93
C SER A 116 3.40 -6.36 22.84
N GLY A 117 2.89 -5.76 21.76
CA GLY A 117 3.63 -5.44 20.53
C GLY A 117 3.83 -6.64 19.60
N GLU A 118 3.21 -7.79 19.89
CA GLU A 118 3.22 -8.95 19.01
C GLU A 118 2.28 -8.73 17.83
N VAL A 119 2.76 -8.98 16.61
CA VAL A 119 1.97 -8.80 15.38
C VAL A 119 1.57 -10.15 14.82
N THR A 120 0.26 -10.39 14.73
CA THR A 120 -0.32 -11.57 14.07
C THR A 120 -0.73 -11.20 12.64
N SER A 121 -0.23 -11.94 11.65
CA SER A 121 -0.54 -11.72 10.23
C SER A 121 -1.34 -12.89 9.66
N VAL A 122 -2.51 -12.63 9.07
CA VAL A 122 -3.39 -13.64 8.45
C VAL A 122 -3.77 -13.19 7.04
N ILE A 123 -3.62 -14.08 6.06
CA ILE A 123 -4.06 -13.81 4.68
C ILE A 123 -5.55 -14.11 4.57
N VAL A 124 -6.33 -13.13 4.10
CA VAL A 124 -7.79 -13.24 3.93
C VAL A 124 -8.16 -13.37 2.45
N TYR A 125 -8.92 -14.41 2.14
CA TYR A 125 -9.43 -14.76 0.82
C TYR A 125 -10.90 -14.35 0.64
N GLN A 126 -11.38 -14.40 -0.60
CA GLN A 126 -12.74 -13.96 -0.96
C GLN A 126 -13.84 -14.74 -0.26
N ASP A 127 -13.64 -16.05 -0.08
CA ASP A 127 -14.64 -16.99 0.45
C ASP A 127 -14.43 -17.30 1.94
N ASP A 128 -13.51 -16.58 2.60
CA ASP A 128 -13.24 -16.77 4.01
C ASP A 128 -14.41 -16.32 4.89
N ASP A 129 -14.69 -17.10 5.93
CA ASP A 129 -15.65 -16.72 6.95
C ASP A 129 -15.00 -15.73 7.93
N PRO A 130 -15.52 -14.49 8.07
CA PRO A 130 -14.98 -13.51 9.02
C PRO A 130 -14.98 -14.01 10.46
N ALA A 131 -15.87 -14.94 10.83
CA ALA A 131 -15.84 -15.55 12.15
C ALA A 131 -14.60 -16.43 12.36
N ARG A 132 -14.24 -17.24 11.36
CA ARG A 132 -13.06 -18.11 11.41
C ARG A 132 -11.76 -17.32 11.44
N VAL A 133 -11.65 -16.28 10.60
CA VAL A 133 -10.47 -15.40 10.59
C VAL A 133 -10.31 -14.69 11.94
N SER A 134 -11.41 -14.21 12.53
CA SER A 134 -11.35 -13.57 13.85
C SER A 134 -10.99 -14.57 14.96
N GLU A 135 -11.42 -15.82 14.86
CA GLU A 135 -11.07 -16.88 15.81
C GLU A 135 -9.59 -17.26 15.70
N GLU A 136 -9.07 -17.35 14.48
CA GLU A 136 -7.66 -17.60 14.20
C GLU A 136 -6.76 -16.51 14.82
N VAL A 137 -7.10 -15.23 14.62
CA VAL A 137 -6.39 -14.13 15.29
C VAL A 137 -6.49 -14.25 16.82
N SER A 138 -7.65 -14.66 17.35
CA SER A 138 -7.84 -14.83 18.80
C SER A 138 -7.07 -16.01 19.40
N ALA A 139 -6.69 -16.99 18.58
CA ALA A 139 -5.85 -18.11 19.01
C ALA A 139 -4.38 -17.69 19.18
N HIS A 140 -3.92 -16.74 18.38
CA HIS A 140 -2.57 -16.18 18.46
C HIS A 140 -2.48 -15.05 19.50
N THR A 141 -3.49 -14.20 19.57
CA THR A 141 -3.56 -13.10 20.53
C THR A 141 -4.83 -13.20 21.37
N PRO A 142 -4.76 -13.28 22.71
CA PRO A 142 -5.96 -13.31 23.54
C PRO A 142 -6.74 -12.00 23.39
N LEU A 143 -7.88 -12.06 22.68
CA LEU A 143 -8.80 -10.94 22.50
C LEU A 143 -10.00 -11.08 23.44
N ASP A 144 -10.38 -9.98 24.09
CA ASP A 144 -11.64 -9.93 24.83
C ASP A 144 -12.84 -10.17 23.91
N PRO A 145 -13.94 -10.78 24.40
CA PRO A 145 -15.15 -11.03 23.62
C PRO A 145 -15.66 -9.84 22.78
N PRO A 146 -15.79 -8.60 23.32
CA PRO A 146 -16.23 -7.45 22.53
C PRO A 146 -15.22 -7.06 21.42
N MET A 147 -13.92 -7.22 21.67
CA MET A 147 -12.88 -6.89 20.68
C MET A 147 -12.87 -7.90 19.54
N ARG A 148 -13.12 -9.18 19.84
CA ARG A 148 -13.31 -10.24 18.85
C ARG A 148 -14.55 -9.99 17.98
N GLU A 149 -15.66 -9.56 18.58
CA GLU A 149 -16.86 -9.18 17.82
C GLU A 149 -16.61 -7.97 16.91
N ALA A 150 -15.94 -6.94 17.42
CA ALA A 150 -15.57 -5.76 16.63
C ALA A 150 -14.63 -6.14 15.46
N LEU A 151 -13.65 -7.02 15.70
CA LEU A 151 -12.74 -7.52 14.67
C LEU A 151 -13.50 -8.28 13.58
N LYS A 152 -14.41 -9.18 13.97
CA LYS A 152 -15.27 -9.91 13.01
C LYS A 152 -16.07 -8.96 12.12
N LEU A 153 -16.73 -7.96 12.70
CA LEU A 153 -17.48 -6.96 11.93
C LEU A 153 -16.57 -6.21 10.96
N ARG A 154 -15.37 -5.84 11.42
CA ARG A 154 -14.40 -5.12 10.60
C ARG A 154 -13.91 -5.94 9.41
N ILE A 155 -13.62 -7.22 9.61
CA ILE A 155 -13.23 -8.16 8.56
C ILE A 155 -14.36 -8.29 7.54
N GLN A 156 -15.59 -8.47 8.00
CA GLN A 156 -16.77 -8.59 7.13
C GLN A 156 -16.96 -7.34 6.24
N GLU A 157 -16.81 -6.14 6.80
CA GLU A 157 -16.89 -4.89 6.05
C GLU A 157 -15.78 -4.77 4.99
N GLU A 158 -14.54 -5.11 5.34
CA GLU A 158 -13.41 -5.04 4.40
C GLU A 158 -13.52 -6.08 3.29
N ILE A 159 -13.98 -7.30 3.59
CA ILE A 159 -14.28 -8.32 2.57
C ILE A 159 -15.35 -7.78 1.60
N ALA A 160 -16.50 -7.33 2.12
CA ALA A 160 -17.60 -6.83 1.29
C ALA A 160 -17.20 -5.62 0.42
N LYS A 161 -16.35 -4.73 0.97
CA LYS A 161 -15.85 -3.55 0.25
C LYS A 161 -14.93 -3.92 -0.91
N ARG A 162 -14.11 -4.96 -0.76
CA ARG A 162 -13.18 -5.41 -1.80
C ARG A 162 -13.86 -6.27 -2.86
N GLN A 163 -14.86 -7.05 -2.47
CA GLN A 163 -15.70 -7.80 -3.41
C GLN A 163 -16.43 -6.90 -4.42
N ARG A 164 -16.81 -5.66 -4.04
CA ARG A 164 -17.49 -4.71 -4.95
C ARG A 164 -16.57 -4.01 -5.97
N ARG A 165 -15.25 -4.19 -5.90
CA ARG A 165 -14.28 -3.50 -6.76
C ARG A 165 -13.84 -4.31 -7.98
N HIS A 166 -14.30 -5.55 -8.09
CA HIS A 166 -14.09 -6.46 -9.22
C HIS A 166 -15.41 -6.71 -9.95
#